data_AF-A0AAV6JUR9-F1
#
_entry.id   AF-A0AAV6JUR9-F1
#
_cell.length_a   1.000
_cell.length_b   1.000
_cell.length_c   1.000
_cell.angle_alpha   90.00
_cell.angle_beta   90.00
_cell.angle_gamma   90.00
#
_symmetry.space_group_name_H-M   'P 1'
#
loop_
_entity.id
_entity.type
_entity.pdbx_description
1 polymer ?
#
loop_
_entity_poly.entity_id
_entity_poly.type
_entity_poly.pdbx_seq_one_letter_code
_entity_poly.pdbx_strand_id
1 'polypeptide(L)'
;MQDKIAKKIAEQSQPGVTNPQSELQVSIDVLGKRSGYLKGYGIRKSTYATQSQAVLNSEVVALKEVVADQAKLIADYAKKFETMMLFMATKNGVDPATIPRLISSNENGEDSSIGQEDGIST
;
A
#
# COMPACT_ATOMS: atom_id res chain seq x y z
N MET A 1 -4.49 21.52 29.36
CA MET A 1 -3.64 21.82 28.16
C MET A 1 -3.15 20.52 27.53
N GLN A 2 -2.57 19.62 28.34
CA GLN A 2 -2.23 18.26 27.90
C GLN A 2 -3.47 17.50 27.38
N ASP A 3 -4.65 17.70 27.96
CA ASP A 3 -5.90 17.07 27.52
C ASP A 3 -6.31 17.45 26.08
N LYS A 4 -5.99 18.69 25.66
CA LYS A 4 -6.28 19.15 24.29
C LYS A 4 -5.36 18.49 23.27
N ILE A 5 -4.10 18.28 23.64
CA ILE A 5 -3.12 17.58 22.79
C ILE A 5 -3.51 16.11 22.69
N ALA A 6 -3.78 15.45 23.82
CA ALA A 6 -4.17 14.03 23.85
C ALA A 6 -5.45 13.78 23.04
N LYS A 7 -6.45 14.65 23.17
CA LYS A 7 -7.68 14.57 22.36
C LYS A 7 -7.37 14.65 20.86
N LYS A 8 -6.55 15.62 20.45
CA LYS A 8 -6.23 15.81 19.03
C LYS A 8 -5.37 14.66 18.48
N ILE A 9 -4.47 14.08 19.27
CA ILE A 9 -3.72 12.87 18.88
C ILE A 9 -4.68 11.69 18.68
N ALA A 10 -5.65 11.49 19.58
CA ALA A 10 -6.64 10.44 19.47
C ALA A 10 -7.55 10.62 18.23
N GLU A 11 -7.87 11.87 17.87
CA GLU A 11 -8.58 12.21 16.63
C GLU A 11 -7.73 11.90 15.38
N GLN A 12 -6.42 12.19 15.40
CA GLN A 12 -5.52 11.86 14.28
C GLN A 12 -5.27 10.35 14.14
N SER A 13 -5.50 9.57 15.20
CA SER A 13 -5.32 8.11 15.19
C SER A 13 -6.55 7.34 14.68
N GLN A 14 -7.60 8.06 14.25
CA GLN A 14 -8.80 7.43 13.70
C GLN A 14 -8.53 6.88 12.28
N PRO A 15 -9.07 5.70 11.93
CA PRO A 15 -8.82 5.02 10.65
C PRO A 15 -9.35 5.76 9.41
N GLY A 16 -10.09 6.87 9.58
CA GLY A 16 -10.57 7.73 8.49
C GLY A 16 -9.70 8.95 8.17
N VAL A 17 -8.56 9.13 8.85
CA VAL A 17 -7.69 10.30 8.65
C VAL A 17 -6.69 10.04 7.53
N THR A 18 -6.89 10.69 6.37
CA THR A 18 -6.05 10.48 5.17
C THR A 18 -4.65 11.07 5.28
N ASN A 19 -4.42 12.01 6.19
CA ASN A 19 -3.11 12.61 6.44
C ASN A 19 -2.94 12.95 7.93
N PRO A 20 -2.61 11.94 8.76
CA PRO A 20 -2.50 12.14 10.20
C PRO A 20 -1.27 12.99 10.54
N GLN A 21 -1.49 14.03 11.34
CA GLN A 21 -0.43 14.87 11.87
C GLN A 21 0.37 14.12 12.93
N SER A 22 1.69 14.28 12.92
CA SER A 22 2.52 13.73 14.00
C SER A 22 2.23 14.41 15.34
N GLU A 23 2.47 13.73 16.46
CA GLU A 23 2.27 14.30 17.81
C GLU A 23 2.99 15.64 18.00
N LEU A 24 4.13 15.81 17.33
CA LEU A 24 4.93 17.02 17.33
C LEU A 24 4.22 18.17 16.56
N GLN A 25 3.63 17.88 15.40
CA GLN A 25 2.82 18.83 14.64
C GLN A 25 1.56 19.22 15.41
N VAL A 26 0.87 18.25 16.03
CA VAL A 26 -0.29 18.49 16.90
C VAL A 26 0.09 19.37 18.08
N SER A 27 1.23 19.10 18.72
CA SER A 27 1.73 19.92 19.83
C SER A 27 2.06 21.35 19.40
N ILE A 28 2.68 21.54 18.23
CA ILE A 28 2.96 22.88 17.69
C ILE A 28 1.66 23.64 17.37
N ASP A 29 0.66 22.95 16.85
CA ASP A 29 -0.63 23.55 16.49
C ASP A 29 -1.44 23.97 17.73
N VAL A 30 -1.51 23.11 18.74
CA VAL A 30 -2.27 23.39 19.98
C VAL A 30 -1.56 24.42 20.87
N LEU A 31 -0.23 24.36 20.97
CA LEU A 31 0.55 25.19 21.89
C LEU A 31 1.04 26.49 21.23
N GLY A 32 1.21 26.48 19.91
CA GLY A 32 1.76 27.58 19.13
C GLY A 32 3.29 27.56 19.04
N LYS A 33 3.81 27.92 17.85
CA LYS A 33 5.23 27.87 17.47
C LYS A 33 6.22 28.62 18.38
N ARG A 34 5.74 29.49 19.27
CA ARG A 34 6.56 30.30 20.19
C ARG A 34 6.28 30.00 21.66
N SER A 35 5.52 28.95 21.95
CA SER A 35 5.16 28.61 23.32
C SER A 35 6.37 28.19 24.15
N GLY A 36 6.50 28.78 25.35
CA GLY A 36 7.51 28.38 26.33
C GLY A 36 7.35 26.93 26.80
N TYR A 37 6.14 26.37 26.68
CA TYR A 37 5.88 24.97 27.00
C TYR A 37 6.61 24.02 26.03
N LEU A 38 6.66 24.33 24.73
CA LEU A 38 7.41 23.51 23.75
C LEU A 38 8.91 23.44 24.07
N LYS A 39 9.47 24.52 24.63
CA LYS A 39 10.87 24.57 25.08
C LYS A 39 11.13 23.59 26.23
N GLY A 40 10.17 23.41 27.15
CA GLY A 40 10.26 22.44 28.25
C GLY A 40 10.26 20.98 27.79
N TYR A 41 9.65 20.69 26.65
CA TYR A 41 9.66 19.38 25.99
C TYR A 41 10.87 19.17 25.06
N GLY A 42 11.85 20.08 25.03
CA GLY A 42 13.02 19.98 24.16
C GLY A 42 12.73 20.28 22.67
N ILE A 43 11.50 20.69 22.33
CA ILE A 43 11.10 21.04 20.97
C ILE A 43 11.63 22.44 20.65
N ARG A 44 12.83 22.50 20.07
CA ARG A 44 13.41 23.75 19.55
C ARG A 44 12.87 24.03 18.15
N LYS A 45 12.79 25.31 17.77
CA LYS A 45 12.54 25.74 16.39
C LYS A 45 13.67 25.19 15.51
N SER A 46 13.52 23.97 15.02
CA SER A 46 14.50 23.36 14.15
C SER A 46 13.80 22.83 12.91
N THR A 47 14.34 23.29 11.80
CA THR A 47 13.99 23.17 10.39
C THR A 47 13.93 21.73 9.87
N TYR A 48 13.16 20.84 10.50
CA TYR A 48 13.10 19.42 10.12
C TYR A 48 11.79 19.00 9.43
N ALA A 49 10.80 19.89 9.32
CA ALA A 49 9.51 19.54 8.73
C ALA A 49 9.56 19.28 7.20
N THR A 50 10.66 19.59 6.51
CA THR A 50 10.74 19.45 5.04
C THR A 50 11.39 18.13 4.59
N GLN A 51 12.13 17.43 5.46
CA GLN A 51 12.87 16.23 5.03
C GLN A 51 12.05 14.94 5.05
N SER A 52 11.00 14.84 5.88
CA SER A 52 10.25 13.59 6.01
C SER A 52 9.32 13.28 4.84
N GLN A 53 8.82 14.30 4.12
CA GLN A 53 7.80 14.10 3.08
C GLN A 53 8.40 13.84 1.70
N ALA A 54 9.57 14.40 1.40
CA ALA A 54 10.27 14.15 0.14
C ALA A 54 10.87 12.73 0.07
N VAL A 55 11.38 12.22 1.19
CA VAL A 55 11.99 10.88 1.28
C VAL A 55 10.94 9.77 1.14
N LEU A 56 9.77 9.92 1.78
CA LEU A 56 8.64 9.00 1.62
C LEU A 56 8.19 8.89 0.15
N ASN A 57 8.21 10.00 -0.59
CA ASN A 57 7.81 9.98 -2.00
C ASN A 57 8.82 9.26 -2.89
N SER A 58 10.13 9.37 -2.63
CA SER A 58 11.15 8.66 -3.41
C SER A 58 11.11 7.15 -3.21
N GLU A 59 10.87 6.68 -1.98
CA GLU A 59 10.76 5.24 -1.67
C GLU A 59 9.51 4.64 -2.31
N VAL A 60 8.38 5.35 -2.26
CA VAL A 60 7.13 4.91 -2.91
C VAL A 60 7.29 4.83 -4.43
N VAL A 61 8.04 5.75 -5.06
CA VAL A 61 8.31 5.70 -6.50
C VAL A 61 9.20 4.50 -6.84
N ALA A 62 10.28 4.25 -6.08
CA ALA A 62 11.14 3.10 -6.28
C ALA A 62 10.39 1.76 -6.09
N LEU A 63 9.51 1.68 -5.09
CA LEU A 63 8.68 0.49 -4.85
C LEU A 63 7.71 0.22 -6.00
N LYS A 64 7.14 1.26 -6.62
CA LYS A 64 6.26 1.09 -7.80
C LYS A 64 6.99 0.48 -8.98
N GLU A 65 8.24 0.87 -9.22
CA GLU A 65 9.07 0.30 -10.28
C GLU A 65 9.36 -1.19 -10.02
N VAL A 66 9.75 -1.54 -8.79
CA VAL A 66 9.98 -2.94 -8.40
C VAL A 66 8.72 -3.79 -8.54
N VAL A 67 7.56 -3.27 -8.15
CA VAL A 67 6.27 -3.99 -8.30
C VAL A 67 5.93 -4.21 -9.78
N ALA A 68 6.18 -3.22 -10.64
CA ALA A 68 5.95 -3.36 -12.09
C ALA A 68 6.86 -4.43 -12.72
N ASP A 69 8.14 -4.46 -12.34
CA ASP A 69 9.08 -5.48 -12.81
C ASP A 69 8.71 -6.89 -12.33
N GLN A 70 8.26 -7.02 -11.08
CA GLN A 70 7.77 -8.29 -10.54
C GLN A 70 6.50 -8.76 -11.25
N ALA A 71 5.55 -7.87 -11.53
CA ALA A 71 4.33 -8.19 -12.27
C ALA A 71 4.65 -8.72 -13.67
N LYS A 72 5.60 -8.10 -14.37
CA LYS A 72 6.07 -8.56 -15.68
C LYS A 72 6.70 -9.95 -15.61
N LEU A 73 7.55 -10.17 -14.60
CA LEU A 73 8.21 -11.45 -14.39
C LEU A 73 7.19 -12.57 -14.12
N ILE A 74 6.19 -12.33 -13.26
CA ILE A 74 5.11 -13.27 -12.99
C ILE A 74 4.33 -13.59 -14.27
N ALA A 75 4.01 -12.58 -15.08
CA ALA A 75 3.30 -12.77 -16.34
C ALA A 75 4.08 -13.64 -17.33
N ASP A 76 5.39 -13.43 -17.45
CA ASP A 76 6.26 -14.24 -18.32
C ASP A 76 6.37 -15.69 -17.85
N TYR A 77 6.51 -15.91 -16.54
CA TYR A 77 6.53 -17.26 -15.96
C TYR A 77 5.21 -17.99 -16.17
N ALA A 78 4.08 -17.32 -15.96
CA ALA A 78 2.77 -17.92 -16.15
C ALA A 78 2.50 -18.28 -17.62
N LYS A 79 2.91 -17.46 -18.59
CA LYS A 79 2.83 -17.80 -20.03
C LYS A 79 3.66 -19.03 -20.38
N LYS A 80 4.89 -19.12 -19.84
CA LYS A 80 5.77 -20.26 -20.06
C LYS A 80 5.17 -21.54 -19.47
N PHE A 81 4.56 -21.43 -18.29
CA PHE A 81 3.88 -22.55 -17.65
C PHE A 81 2.64 -23.00 -18.42
N GLU A 82 1.78 -22.08 -18.87
CA GLU A 82 0.64 -22.39 -19.73
C GLU A 82 1.06 -23.13 -21.00
N THR A 83 2.14 -22.69 -21.64
CA THR A 83 2.69 -23.34 -22.84
C THR A 83 3.13 -24.77 -22.54
N MET A 84 3.79 -25.00 -21.42
CA MET A 84 4.22 -26.33 -20.98
C MET A 84 3.01 -27.24 -20.67
N MET A 85 2.01 -26.71 -19.99
CA MET A 85 0.77 -27.45 -19.67
C MET A 85 0.02 -27.85 -20.94
N LEU A 86 -0.10 -26.94 -21.91
CA LEU A 86 -0.72 -27.22 -23.20
C LEU A 86 0.01 -28.34 -23.95
N PHE A 87 1.35 -28.29 -23.96
CA PHE A 87 2.17 -29.35 -24.56
C PHE A 87 1.93 -30.71 -23.90
N MET A 88 1.91 -30.77 -22.56
CA MET A 88 1.66 -32.00 -21.81
C MET A 88 0.24 -32.54 -22.05
N ALA A 89 -0.77 -31.67 -22.07
CA ALA A 89 -2.14 -32.08 -22.34
C ALA A 89 -2.31 -32.65 -23.75
N THR A 90 -1.71 -32.01 -24.76
CA THR A 90 -1.71 -32.50 -26.15
C THR A 90 -1.04 -33.87 -26.26
N LYS A 91 0.09 -34.08 -25.55
CA LYS A 91 0.79 -35.37 -25.52
C LYS A 91 0.00 -36.49 -24.85
N ASN A 92 -0.79 -36.14 -23.84
CA ASN A 92 -1.55 -37.09 -23.03
C ASN A 92 -3.01 -37.26 -23.50
N GLY A 93 -3.42 -36.61 -24.59
CA GLY A 93 -4.80 -36.66 -25.10
C GLY A 93 -5.83 -35.97 -24.21
N VAL A 94 -5.39 -35.03 -23.36
CA VAL A 94 -6.24 -34.23 -22.47
C VAL A 94 -6.71 -32.98 -23.24
N ASP A 95 -8.00 -32.66 -23.15
CA ASP A 95 -8.58 -31.46 -23.77
C ASP A 95 -7.98 -30.20 -23.11
N PRO A 96 -7.30 -29.32 -23.89
CA PRO A 96 -6.71 -28.10 -23.38
C PRO A 96 -7.71 -27.11 -22.79
N ALA A 97 -9.00 -27.20 -23.13
CA ALA A 97 -10.05 -26.36 -22.53
C ALA A 97 -10.28 -26.65 -21.03
N THR A 98 -9.78 -27.78 -20.54
CA THR A 98 -9.84 -28.18 -19.13
C THR A 98 -8.70 -27.55 -18.30
N ILE A 99 -7.70 -26.93 -18.94
CA ILE A 99 -6.56 -26.32 -18.27
C ILE A 99 -6.94 -24.90 -17.81
N PRO A 100 -6.84 -24.57 -16.51
CA PRO A 100 -7.09 -23.22 -16.03
C PRO A 100 -6.14 -22.21 -16.68
N ARG A 101 -6.69 -21.11 -17.23
CA ARG A 101 -5.89 -19.94 -17.60
C ARG A 101 -5.36 -19.28 -16.33
N LEU A 102 -4.05 -19.03 -16.30
CA LEU A 102 -3.35 -18.47 -15.14
C LEU A 102 -3.27 -16.95 -15.19
N ILE A 103 -3.46 -16.34 -16.35
CA ILE A 103 -3.43 -14.89 -16.52
C ILE A 103 -4.51 -14.46 -17.50
N SER A 104 -5.47 -13.69 -17.01
CA SER A 104 -6.32 -12.87 -17.88
C SER A 104 -5.53 -11.61 -18.22
N SER A 105 -5.10 -11.46 -19.47
CA SER A 105 -4.59 -10.16 -19.95
C SER A 105 -5.74 -9.16 -19.94
N ASN A 106 -5.90 -8.38 -18.86
CA ASN A 106 -6.66 -7.15 -18.87
C ASN A 106 -5.67 -5.98 -19.02
N GLU A 107 -5.70 -5.37 -20.21
CA GLU A 107 -4.89 -4.20 -20.58
C GLU A 107 -5.27 -2.93 -19.78
N ASN A 108 -6.32 -3.03 -18.96
CA ASN A 108 -6.90 -1.95 -18.20
C ASN A 108 -6.87 -2.37 -16.73
N GLY A 109 -5.98 -1.74 -15.95
CA GLY A 109 -5.68 -2.07 -14.55
C GLY A 109 -6.85 -1.88 -13.57
N GLU A 110 -7.87 -2.73 -13.69
CA GLU A 110 -8.85 -2.95 -12.63
C GLU A 110 -8.65 -4.36 -12.06
N ASP A 111 -8.27 -4.40 -10.79
CA ASP A 111 -8.21 -5.61 -9.98
C ASP A 111 -9.59 -6.29 -9.98
N SER A 112 -9.72 -7.42 -10.67
CA SER A 112 -10.76 -8.38 -10.34
C SER A 112 -10.23 -9.30 -9.26
N SER A 113 -10.55 -8.93 -8.02
CA SER A 113 -10.52 -9.76 -6.83
C SER A 113 -11.01 -11.19 -7.14
N ILE A 114 -10.13 -12.18 -6.94
CA ILE A 114 -10.56 -13.55 -6.69
C ILE A 114 -11.12 -13.58 -5.26
N GLY A 115 -12.43 -13.54 -5.19
CA GLY A 115 -13.22 -13.90 -4.01
C GLY A 115 -14.29 -14.88 -4.45
N GLN A 116 -13.92 -16.16 -4.61
CA GLN A 116 -14.90 -17.24 -4.59
C GLN A 116 -15.28 -17.46 -3.12
N GLU A 117 -16.39 -16.88 -2.69
CA GLU A 117 -17.11 -17.36 -1.53
C GLU A 117 -18.20 -18.32 -2.02
N ASP A 118 -17.90 -19.61 -1.90
CA ASP A 118 -18.83 -20.71 -2.11
C ASP A 118 -19.97 -20.62 -1.07
N GLY A 119 -21.07 -19.99 -1.46
CA GLY A 119 -22.33 -20.04 -0.74
C GLY A 119 -23.01 -21.40 -0.93
N ILE A 120 -22.83 -22.27 0.04
CA ILE A 120 -23.47 -23.58 0.16
C ILE A 120 -25.00 -23.37 0.24
N SER A 121 -25.74 -23.94 -0.72
CA SER A 121 -27.20 -24.00 -0.69
C SER A 121 -27.64 -24.99 0.39
N THR A 122 -28.47 -24.55 1.34
CA THR A 122 -29.31 -25.43 2.17
C THR A 122 -30.77 -25.23 1.76
#